data_AF-C9LR61-F1
#
_entry.id   AF-C9LR61-F1
#
_cell.length_a   1.000
_cell.length_b   1.000
_cell.length_c   1.000
_cell.angle_alpha   90.00
_cell.angle_beta   90.00
_cell.angle_gamma   90.00
#
_symmetry.space_group_name_H-M   'P 1'
#
loop_
_entity.id
_entity.type
_entity.pdbx_description
1 polymer ?
#
loop_
_entity_poly.entity_id
_entity_poly.type
_entity_poly.pdbx_seq_one_letter_code
_entity_poly.pdbx_strand_id
1 'polypeptide(L)'
;MSENNQNEVRKEPHVMSRDDVNDYDGLTLNEQGEQEERSAEDSFIHIYMIHIHELPWWKKLLGGLGIAVFILLGLVLVWLFFIYGAIVLATVAIIYFIRKYLLK
;
A
#
# COMPACT_ATOMS: atom_id res chain seq x y z
N MET A 1 14.09 -51.37 -11.27
CA MET A 1 15.31 -50.74 -10.73
C MET A 1 15.49 -49.43 -11.50
N SER A 2 15.30 -48.29 -10.85
CA SER A 2 15.26 -46.98 -11.49
C SER A 2 16.56 -46.25 -11.17
N GLU A 3 17.38 -45.95 -12.18
CA GLU A 3 18.58 -45.12 -12.03
C GLU A 3 18.54 -44.06 -13.13
N ASN A 4 18.00 -42.88 -12.78
CA ASN A 4 18.14 -41.66 -13.55
C ASN A 4 19.11 -40.76 -12.77
N ASN A 5 20.39 -40.81 -13.13
CA ASN A 5 21.43 -39.93 -12.60
C ASN A 5 22.29 -39.41 -13.76
N GLN A 6 21.68 -38.64 -14.64
CA GLN A 6 22.40 -37.82 -15.61
C GLN A 6 21.97 -36.37 -15.47
N ASN A 7 22.48 -35.70 -14.43
CA ASN A 7 22.59 -34.24 -14.37
C ASN A 7 23.72 -33.87 -13.41
N GLU A 8 24.90 -34.39 -13.67
CA GLU A 8 26.13 -33.85 -13.07
C GLU A 8 26.45 -32.55 -13.81
N VAL A 9 25.87 -31.44 -13.34
CA VAL A 9 26.12 -30.09 -13.86
C VAL A 9 27.55 -29.72 -13.49
N ARG A 10 28.50 -30.11 -14.35
CA ARG A 10 29.91 -29.77 -14.23
C ARG A 10 30.07 -28.26 -14.50
N LYS A 11 29.81 -27.44 -13.49
CA LYS A 11 30.08 -26.00 -13.55
C LYS A 11 31.59 -25.82 -13.43
N GLU A 12 32.20 -25.30 -14.49
CA GLU A 12 33.58 -24.83 -14.46
C GLU A 12 33.74 -23.81 -13.33
N PRO A 13 34.92 -23.74 -12.67
CA PRO A 13 35.15 -22.78 -11.60
C PRO A 13 34.98 -21.35 -12.13
N HIS A 14 33.79 -20.79 -11.91
CA HIS A 14 33.45 -19.42 -12.24
C HIS A 14 33.65 -18.56 -11.00
N VAL A 15 34.44 -17.50 -11.14
CA VAL A 15 34.55 -16.47 -10.11
C VAL A 15 33.26 -15.67 -10.14
N MET A 16 32.48 -15.72 -9.06
CA MET A 16 31.21 -14.99 -8.93
C MET A 16 31.41 -13.51 -9.30
N SER A 17 30.54 -12.99 -10.16
CA SER A 17 30.49 -11.56 -10.44
C SER A 17 30.05 -10.80 -9.19
N ARG A 18 30.41 -9.51 -9.08
CA ARG A 18 29.97 -8.65 -7.96
C ARG A 18 28.44 -8.59 -7.83
N ASP A 19 27.74 -8.79 -8.95
CA ASP A 19 26.28 -8.82 -8.98
C ASP A 19 25.73 -10.18 -8.49
N ASP A 20 26.37 -11.30 -8.83
CA ASP A 20 25.97 -12.66 -8.40
C ASP A 20 26.10 -12.88 -6.88
N VAL A 21 26.96 -12.11 -6.21
CA VAL A 21 27.11 -12.15 -4.75
C VAL A 21 25.82 -11.72 -4.05
N ASN A 22 25.06 -10.80 -4.64
CA ASN A 22 23.83 -10.29 -4.03
C ASN A 22 22.63 -11.23 -4.23
N ASP A 23 22.70 -12.11 -5.23
CA ASP A 23 21.65 -13.09 -5.58
C ASP A 23 21.98 -14.52 -5.10
N TYR A 24 22.97 -14.67 -4.20
CA TYR A 24 23.39 -15.97 -3.69
C TYR A 24 22.37 -16.52 -2.67
N ASP A 25 21.48 -17.38 -3.14
CA ASP A 25 20.51 -18.11 -2.31
C ASP A 25 21.17 -19.36 -1.71
N GLY A 26 22.14 -19.12 -0.83
CA GLY A 26 23.01 -20.15 -0.27
C GLY A 26 22.23 -21.20 0.53
N LEU A 27 22.27 -22.45 0.06
CA LEU A 27 21.73 -23.59 0.79
C LEU A 27 22.79 -24.12 1.75
N THR A 28 22.51 -24.09 3.06
CA THR A 28 23.33 -24.80 4.04
C THR A 28 22.95 -26.28 4.05
N LEU A 29 23.93 -27.13 3.74
CA LEU A 29 23.79 -28.58 3.82
C LEU A 29 24.34 -29.04 5.17
N ASN A 30 23.73 -30.08 5.74
CA ASN A 30 24.29 -30.75 6.92
C ASN A 30 25.54 -31.57 6.54
N GLU A 31 26.22 -32.16 7.53
CA GLU A 31 27.44 -32.97 7.32
C GLU A 31 27.22 -34.23 6.45
N GLN A 32 25.96 -34.56 6.17
CA GLN A 32 25.54 -35.69 5.35
C GLN A 32 25.12 -35.26 3.93
N GLY A 33 25.21 -33.97 3.60
CA GLY A 33 24.93 -33.42 2.27
C GLY A 33 23.45 -33.21 1.97
N GLU A 34 22.58 -33.28 2.98
CA GLU A 34 21.15 -32.99 2.82
C GLU A 34 20.85 -31.52 3.16
N GLN A 35 19.89 -30.95 2.45
CA GLN A 35 19.47 -29.55 2.61
C GLN A 35 18.79 -29.37 3.97
N GLU A 36 19.37 -28.52 4.80
CA GLU A 36 18.84 -28.24 6.13
C GLU A 36 17.56 -27.42 5.97
N GLU A 37 16.39 -28.07 6.04
CA GLU A 37 15.10 -27.38 6.17
C GLU A 37 15.15 -26.55 7.47
N ARG A 38 15.45 -25.25 7.36
CA ARG A 38 15.22 -24.29 8.43
C ARG A 38 13.72 -24.21 8.72
N SER A 39 13.25 -25.17 9.52
CA SER A 39 11.99 -25.08 10.22
C SER A 39 11.98 -23.77 11.01
N ALA A 40 10.90 -23.03 10.78
CA ALA A 40 10.65 -21.71 11.32
C ALA A 40 10.69 -21.71 12.86
N GLU A 41 11.72 -21.10 13.44
CA GLU A 41 11.69 -20.43 14.74
C GLU A 41 13.08 -19.86 15.00
N ASP A 42 13.26 -18.55 14.85
CA ASP A 42 13.42 -17.75 16.06
C ASP A 42 13.30 -16.25 15.79
N SER A 43 12.76 -15.58 16.79
CA SER A 43 12.35 -14.19 16.81
C SER A 43 13.57 -13.25 16.76
N PHE A 44 14.05 -12.92 15.57
CA PHE A 44 14.93 -11.76 15.38
C PHE A 44 14.08 -10.56 14.97
N ILE A 45 14.02 -9.56 15.85
CA ILE A 45 13.31 -8.29 15.67
C ILE A 45 13.69 -7.68 14.30
N HIS A 46 12.89 -7.96 13.29
CA HIS A 46 12.93 -7.26 12.02
C HIS A 46 12.21 -5.95 12.28
N ILE A 47 12.99 -4.90 12.56
CA ILE A 47 12.52 -3.54 12.36
C ILE A 47 12.11 -3.53 10.89
N TYR A 48 10.80 -3.61 10.63
CA TYR A 48 10.21 -3.29 9.35
C TYR A 48 10.44 -1.80 9.12
N MET A 49 11.68 -1.42 8.82
CA MET A 49 11.96 -0.26 8.02
C MET A 49 11.39 -0.61 6.66
N ILE A 50 10.07 -0.39 6.52
CA ILE A 50 9.35 -0.46 5.27
C ILE A 50 10.26 0.23 4.25
N HIS A 51 10.85 -0.55 3.35
CA HIS A 51 11.49 -0.02 2.17
C HIS A 51 10.39 0.70 1.39
N ILE A 52 10.24 2.01 1.64
CA ILE A 52 9.25 2.88 0.99
C ILE A 52 9.46 2.95 -0.55
N HIS A 53 10.55 2.34 -1.05
CA HIS A 53 10.84 2.20 -2.48
C HIS A 53 10.20 0.98 -3.17
N GLU A 54 9.54 0.07 -2.46
CA GLU A 54 8.94 -1.13 -3.08
C GLU A 54 7.40 -1.19 -3.06
N LEU A 55 6.71 -0.13 -2.63
CA LEU A 55 5.27 -0.08 -2.90
C LEU A 55 5.06 0.07 -4.42
N PRO A 56 4.47 -0.92 -5.12
CA PRO A 56 4.26 -0.82 -6.55
C PRO A 56 3.49 0.47 -6.83
N TRP A 57 3.97 1.26 -7.80
CA TRP A 57 3.43 2.59 -8.14
C TRP A 57 1.89 2.62 -8.28
N TRP A 58 1.28 1.50 -8.67
CA TRP A 58 -0.17 1.27 -8.68
C TRP A 58 -0.85 1.56 -7.34
N LYS A 59 -0.23 1.23 -6.19
CA LYS A 59 -0.76 1.52 -4.85
C LYS A 59 -0.74 3.02 -4.54
N LYS A 60 0.28 3.76 -5.03
CA LYS A 60 0.33 5.24 -4.93
C LYS A 60 -0.77 5.88 -5.78
N LEU A 61 -1.05 5.31 -6.96
CA LEU A 61 -2.10 5.79 -7.87
C LEU A 61 -3.52 5.52 -7.33
N LEU A 62 -3.76 4.33 -6.74
CA LEU A 62 -5.02 4.02 -6.04
C LEU A 62 -5.23 4.93 -4.82
N GLY A 63 -4.17 5.19 -4.05
CA GLY A 63 -4.21 6.13 -2.93
C GLY A 63 -4.56 7.55 -3.38
N GLY A 64 -3.91 8.04 -4.44
CA GLY A 64 -4.20 9.35 -5.03
C GLY A 64 -5.62 9.47 -5.57
N LEU A 65 -6.14 8.41 -6.21
CA LEU A 65 -7.51 8.37 -6.70
C LEU A 65 -8.52 8.43 -5.56
N GLY A 66 -8.30 7.68 -4.48
CA GLY A 66 -9.16 7.71 -3.29
C GLY A 66 -9.18 9.09 -2.63
N ILE A 67 -8.03 9.74 -2.52
CA ILE A 67 -7.91 11.11 -1.97
C ILE A 67 -8.64 12.11 -2.87
N ALA A 68 -8.49 12.01 -4.20
CA ALA A 68 -9.18 12.89 -5.14
C ALA A 68 -10.71 12.77 -5.01
N VAL A 69 -11.24 11.54 -4.88
CA VAL A 69 -12.66 11.30 -4.64
C VAL A 69 -13.10 11.88 -3.30
N PHE A 70 -12.31 11.69 -2.24
CA PHE A 70 -12.62 12.22 -0.91
C PHE A 70 -12.68 13.75 -0.89
N ILE A 71 -11.74 14.43 -1.56
CA ILE A 71 -11.74 15.89 -1.69
C ILE A 71 -12.98 16.36 -2.44
N LEU A 72 -13.33 15.71 -3.54
CA LEU A 72 -14.52 16.07 -4.33
C LEU A 72 -15.81 15.89 -3.51
N LEU A 73 -15.90 14.80 -2.75
CA LEU A 73 -17.04 14.52 -1.88
C LEU A 73 -17.12 15.53 -0.72
N GLY A 74 -15.99 15.90 -0.13
CA GLY A 74 -15.89 16.97 0.86
C GLY A 74 -16.31 18.33 0.30
N LEU A 75 -15.90 18.66 -0.92
CA LEU A 75 -16.30 19.90 -1.60
C LEU A 75 -17.81 19.96 -1.83
N VAL A 76 -18.42 18.86 -2.25
CA VAL A 76 -19.88 18.75 -2.42
C VAL A 76 -20.60 18.98 -1.09
N LEU A 77 -20.11 18.38 0.01
CA LEU A 77 -20.70 18.59 1.34
C LEU A 77 -20.61 20.04 1.80
N VAL A 78 -19.45 20.69 1.60
CA VAL A 78 -19.29 22.12 1.89
C VAL A 78 -20.26 22.95 1.06
N TRP A 79 -20.43 22.63 -0.22
CA TRP A 79 -21.34 23.35 -1.11
C TRP A 79 -22.80 23.20 -0.67
N LEU A 80 -23.22 21.99 -0.29
CA LEU A 80 -24.56 21.73 0.27
C LEU A 80 -24.79 22.50 1.57
N PHE A 81 -23.77 22.59 2.44
CA PHE A 81 -23.87 23.38 3.67
C PHE A 81 -24.14 24.86 3.38
N PHE A 82 -23.44 25.44 2.41
CA PHE A 82 -23.69 26.83 2.00
C PHE A 82 -25.10 27.04 1.44
N ILE A 83 -25.59 26.15 0.59
CA ILE A 83 -26.97 26.23 0.09
C ILE A 83 -27.96 26.16 1.24
N TYR A 84 -27.80 25.19 2.12
CA TYR A 84 -28.70 25.01 3.24
C TYR A 84 -28.71 26.25 4.16
N GLY A 85 -27.53 26.78 4.49
CA GLY A 85 -27.39 28.02 5.24
C GLY A 85 -28.07 29.21 4.56
N ALA A 86 -27.92 29.35 3.25
CA ALA A 86 -28.56 30.41 2.47
C ALA A 86 -30.10 30.29 2.50
N ILE A 87 -30.64 29.07 2.38
CA ILE A 87 -32.08 28.82 2.46
C ILE A 87 -32.62 29.21 3.84
N VAL A 88 -31.93 28.82 4.92
CA VAL A 88 -32.32 29.16 6.29
C VAL A 88 -32.31 30.68 6.50
N LEU A 89 -31.24 31.36 6.08
CA LEU A 89 -31.15 32.82 6.17
C LEU A 89 -32.25 33.51 5.36
N ALA A 90 -32.50 33.07 4.14
CA ALA A 90 -33.59 33.60 3.31
C ALA A 90 -34.95 33.41 3.98
N THR A 91 -35.21 32.24 4.55
CA THR A 91 -36.46 31.94 5.27
C THR A 91 -36.65 32.88 6.46
N VAL A 92 -35.62 33.06 7.29
CA VAL A 92 -35.66 33.98 8.43
C VAL A 92 -35.85 35.43 7.97
N ALA A 93 -35.14 35.85 6.92
CA ALA A 93 -35.27 37.19 6.36
C ALA A 93 -36.68 37.48 5.83
N ILE A 94 -37.29 36.51 5.14
CA ILE A 94 -38.68 36.61 4.66
C ILE A 94 -39.65 36.72 5.85
N ILE A 95 -39.51 35.87 6.86
CA ILE A 95 -40.37 35.93 8.06
C ILE A 95 -40.22 37.27 8.77
N TYR A 96 -38.99 37.76 8.94
CA TYR A 96 -38.71 39.06 9.54
C TYR A 96 -39.35 40.19 8.72
N PHE A 97 -39.23 40.14 7.39
CA PHE A 97 -39.78 41.14 6.50
C PHE A 97 -41.32 41.16 6.56
N ILE A 98 -41.97 39.99 6.51
CA ILE A 98 -43.42 39.88 6.67
C ILE A 98 -43.86 40.44 8.03
N ARG A 99 -43.19 40.04 9.12
CA ARG A 99 -43.54 40.52 10.46
C ARG A 99 -43.36 42.02 10.60
N LYS A 100 -42.31 42.59 10.00
CA LYS A 100 -41.98 44.01 10.13
C LYS A 100 -42.83 44.93 9.25
N TYR A 101 -43.20 44.47 8.05
CA TYR A 101 -43.84 45.31 7.04
C TYR A 101 -45.30 44.95 6.75
N LEU A 102 -45.72 43.70 6.96
CA LEU A 102 -47.10 43.25 6.71
C LEU A 102 -47.92 43.06 7.99
N LEU A 103 -47.32 42.65 9.11
CA LEU A 103 -47.99 42.58 10.42
C LEU A 103 -47.77 43.87 11.23
N LYS A 104 -48.07 45.01 10.64
CA LYS A 104 -48.19 46.26 11.39
C LYS A 104 -49.51 46.31 12.15
#